data_AF-A0A402C312-F1
#
_entry.id   AF-A0A402C312-F1
#
_cell.length_a   1.000
_cell.length_b   1.000
_cell.length_c   1.000
_cell.angle_alpha   90.00
_cell.angle_beta   90.00
_cell.angle_gamma   90.00
#
_symmetry.space_group_name_H-M   'P 1'
#
loop_
_entity.id
_entity.type
_entity.pdbx_description
1 polymer ?
#
loop_
_entity_poly.entity_id
_entity_poly.type
_entity_poly.pdbx_seq_one_letter_code
_entity_poly.pdbx_strand_id
1 'polypeptide(L)'
;MMGELATASRVHVMVSYWWSRGDGLANHQLGQILTRAAGVDEVNITDPQSIDRALRIAVADPTVLAELDQWWQMVETRRDGNNTRNPGLGLEQSIRYLTDRLDAGTITPEGLGECRRQVAAVDQTITSATDLPELVHPDAQMLDLLARYLEARSRVLALA
;
A
#
# COMPACT_ATOMS: atom_id res chain seq x y z
N MET A 1 23.76 13.30 -21.91
CA MET A 1 22.61 12.90 -22.75
C MET A 1 22.23 11.42 -22.64
N MET A 2 23.06 10.44 -23.05
CA MET A 2 22.66 9.00 -22.95
C MET A 2 22.62 8.47 -21.50
N GLY A 3 23.53 8.93 -20.64
CA GLY A 3 23.55 8.58 -19.21
C GLY A 3 22.40 9.19 -18.40
N GLU A 4 21.96 10.40 -18.74
CA GLU A 4 20.83 11.06 -18.06
C GLU A 4 19.49 10.38 -18.37
N LEU A 5 19.29 9.93 -19.62
CA LEU A 5 18.11 9.16 -20.00
C LEU A 5 18.04 7.79 -19.31
N ALA A 6 19.18 7.15 -19.09
CA ALA A 6 19.26 5.90 -18.33
C ALA A 6 18.90 6.12 -16.85
N THR A 7 19.38 7.21 -16.24
CA THR A 7 19.03 7.60 -14.88
C THR A 7 17.55 7.93 -14.74
N ALA A 8 17.00 8.77 -15.62
CA ALA A 8 15.57 9.13 -15.60
C ALA A 8 14.66 7.91 -15.75
N SER A 9 15.02 6.98 -16.64
CA SER A 9 14.28 5.72 -16.82
C SER A 9 14.32 4.85 -15.57
N ARG A 10 15.49 4.72 -14.92
CA ARG A 10 15.63 3.96 -13.68
C ARG A 10 14.79 4.56 -12.55
N VAL A 11 14.90 5.87 -12.33
CA VAL A 11 14.13 6.56 -11.28
C VAL A 11 12.63 6.38 -11.53
N HIS A 12 12.17 6.53 -12.77
CA HIS A 12 10.76 6.31 -13.12
C HIS A 12 10.28 4.91 -12.74
N VAL A 13 11.05 3.86 -13.07
CA VAL A 13 10.71 2.48 -12.72
C VAL A 13 10.73 2.25 -11.22
N MET A 14 11.78 2.70 -10.52
CA MET A 14 11.92 2.47 -9.08
C MET A 14 10.86 3.21 -8.27
N VAL A 15 10.51 4.44 -8.66
CA VAL A 15 9.43 5.19 -8.02
C VAL A 15 8.09 4.49 -8.21
N SER A 16 7.77 4.08 -9.44
CA SER A 16 6.53 3.37 -9.74
C SER A 16 6.45 2.03 -9.00
N TYR A 17 7.56 1.30 -8.92
CA TYR A 17 7.67 0.05 -8.20
C TYR A 17 7.35 0.24 -6.71
N TRP A 18 8.01 1.18 -6.03
CA TRP A 18 7.81 1.39 -4.60
C TRP A 18 6.46 2.01 -4.28
N TRP A 19 5.94 2.91 -5.12
CA TRP A 19 4.58 3.43 -5.00
C TRP A 19 3.54 2.31 -4.98
N SER A 20 3.68 1.32 -5.88
CA SER A 20 2.75 0.19 -5.97
C SER A 20 2.73 -0.71 -4.72
N ARG A 21 3.78 -0.66 -3.89
CA ARG A 21 3.85 -1.39 -2.62
C ARG A 21 2.96 -0.77 -1.55
N GLY A 22 2.43 0.44 -1.77
CA GLY A 22 1.36 0.99 -0.96
C GLY A 22 1.82 1.55 0.38
N ASP A 23 3.08 1.94 0.49
CA ASP A 23 3.62 2.55 1.69
C ASP A 23 2.98 3.90 1.95
N GLY A 24 2.09 3.99 2.95
CA GLY A 24 1.27 5.19 3.17
C GLY A 24 2.11 6.45 3.40
N LEU A 25 3.16 6.34 4.23
CA LEU A 25 4.04 7.45 4.55
C LEU A 25 4.90 7.85 3.35
N ALA A 26 5.51 6.88 2.66
CA ALA A 26 6.31 7.20 1.48
C ALA A 26 5.45 7.72 0.32
N ASN A 27 4.25 7.18 0.13
CA ASN A 27 3.31 7.62 -0.89
C ASN A 27 2.78 9.03 -0.60
N HIS A 28 2.59 9.39 0.68
CA HIS A 28 2.26 10.76 1.04
C HIS A 28 3.38 11.73 0.64
N GLN A 29 4.64 11.41 0.99
CA GLN A 29 5.80 12.20 0.57
C GLN A 29 5.94 12.27 -0.96
N LEU A 30 5.74 11.15 -1.66
CA LEU A 30 5.74 11.10 -3.11
C LEU A 30 4.67 12.03 -3.70
N GLY A 31 3.48 12.04 -3.12
CA GLY A 31 2.37 12.92 -3.54
C GLY A 31 2.75 14.39 -3.44
N GLN A 32 3.45 14.79 -2.38
CA GLN A 32 3.95 16.16 -2.22
C GLN A 32 5.00 16.53 -3.29
N ILE A 33 5.95 15.63 -3.57
CA ILE A 33 6.98 15.82 -4.60
C ILE A 33 6.30 15.99 -5.97
N LEU A 34 5.40 15.08 -6.33
CA LEU A 34 4.74 15.06 -7.64
C LEU A 34 3.78 16.24 -7.82
N THR A 35 3.05 16.65 -6.78
CA THR A 35 2.15 17.82 -6.82
C THR A 35 2.94 19.09 -7.09
N ARG A 36 4.05 19.30 -6.37
CA ARG A 36 4.94 20.44 -6.59
C ARG A 36 5.55 20.42 -8.00
N ALA A 37 5.98 19.27 -8.48
CA ALA A 37 6.61 19.14 -9.80
C ALA A 37 5.62 19.35 -10.96
N ALA A 38 4.39 18.87 -10.82
CA ALA A 38 3.35 19.00 -11.84
C ALA A 38 2.68 20.38 -11.85
N GLY A 39 2.85 21.18 -10.78
CA GLY A 39 2.24 22.51 -10.66
C GLY A 39 0.71 22.47 -10.58
N VAL A 40 0.17 21.37 -10.03
CA VAL A 40 -1.28 21.17 -9.83
C VAL A 40 -1.64 21.28 -8.35
N ASP A 41 -2.92 21.47 -8.04
CA ASP A 41 -3.39 21.56 -6.65
C ASP A 41 -3.13 20.27 -5.87
N GLU A 42 -3.44 19.11 -6.47
CA GLU A 42 -3.19 17.80 -5.85
C GLU A 42 -3.03 16.71 -6.92
N VAL A 43 -1.95 15.92 -6.83
CA VAL A 43 -1.82 14.67 -7.57
C VAL A 43 -2.60 13.58 -6.83
N ASN A 44 -3.57 12.97 -7.49
CA ASN A 44 -4.26 11.81 -6.95
C ASN A 44 -3.28 10.63 -6.87
N ILE A 45 -2.77 10.35 -5.67
CA ILE A 45 -1.79 9.28 -5.40
C ILE A 45 -2.40 7.87 -5.52
N THR A 46 -3.72 7.75 -5.57
CA THR A 46 -4.43 6.48 -5.70
C THR A 46 -4.72 6.09 -7.15
N ASP A 47 -4.60 7.04 -8.09
CA ASP A 47 -4.86 6.81 -9.51
C ASP A 47 -3.55 6.57 -10.27
N PRO A 48 -3.35 5.36 -10.84
CA PRO A 48 -2.16 5.06 -11.64
C PRO A 48 -1.94 6.03 -12.80
N GLN A 49 -3.01 6.55 -13.43
CA GLN A 49 -2.86 7.45 -14.59
C GLN A 49 -2.40 8.85 -14.16
N SER A 50 -2.94 9.35 -13.05
CA SER A 50 -2.47 10.57 -12.39
C SER A 50 -0.98 10.48 -12.04
N ILE A 51 -0.56 9.36 -11.45
CA ILE A 51 0.83 9.09 -11.08
C ILE A 51 1.75 9.07 -12.30
N ASP A 52 1.42 8.26 -13.32
CA ASP A 52 2.18 8.16 -14.57
C ASP A 52 2.39 9.53 -15.23
N ARG A 53 1.34 10.36 -15.26
CA ARG A 53 1.41 11.70 -15.86
C ARG A 53 2.34 12.61 -15.06
N ALA A 54 2.18 12.67 -13.74
CA ALA A 54 2.99 13.52 -12.89
C ALA A 54 4.46 13.10 -12.89
N LEU A 55 4.74 11.79 -12.89
CA LEU A 55 6.09 11.24 -12.98
C LEU A 55 6.79 11.62 -14.29
N ARG A 56 6.10 11.55 -15.44
CA ARG A 56 6.69 11.97 -16.73
C ARG A 56 7.09 13.44 -16.74
N ILE A 57 6.34 14.30 -16.07
CA ILE A 57 6.68 15.72 -15.91
C ILE A 57 7.87 15.87 -14.96
N ALA A 58 7.81 15.19 -13.81
CA ALA A 58 8.82 15.28 -12.76
C ALA A 58 10.22 14.83 -13.20
N VAL A 59 10.34 13.74 -13.97
CA VAL A 59 11.65 13.23 -14.43
C VAL A 59 12.30 14.10 -15.50
N ALA A 60 11.57 15.05 -16.09
CA ALA A 60 12.12 16.02 -17.03
C ALA A 60 12.81 17.20 -16.34
N ASP A 61 12.52 17.43 -15.04
CA ASP A 61 13.19 18.42 -14.19
C ASP A 61 14.38 17.76 -13.45
N PRO A 62 15.63 18.17 -13.68
CA PRO A 62 16.80 17.57 -13.03
C PRO A 62 16.81 17.67 -11.51
N THR A 63 16.24 18.74 -10.94
CA THR A 63 16.16 18.91 -9.48
C THR A 63 15.15 17.95 -8.88
N VAL A 64 13.98 17.83 -9.50
CA VAL A 64 12.95 16.87 -9.06
C VAL A 64 13.41 15.43 -9.29
N LEU A 65 14.12 15.16 -10.38
CA LEU A 65 14.69 13.84 -10.65
C LEU A 65 15.66 13.40 -9.55
N ALA A 66 16.52 14.28 -9.06
CA ALA A 66 17.44 13.97 -7.97
C ALA A 66 16.71 13.71 -6.64
N GLU A 67 15.62 14.42 -6.39
CA GLU A 67 14.79 14.21 -5.20
C GLU A 67 14.00 12.89 -5.27
N LEU A 68 13.48 12.54 -6.44
CA LEU A 68 12.87 11.23 -6.69
C LEU A 68 13.88 10.09 -6.56
N ASP A 69 15.14 10.31 -6.98
CA ASP A 69 16.23 9.35 -6.80
C ASP A 69 16.52 9.08 -5.31
N GLN A 70 16.59 10.15 -4.50
CA GLN A 70 16.75 10.04 -3.05
C GLN A 70 15.54 9.38 -2.39
N TRP A 71 14.33 9.71 -2.85
CA TRP A 71 13.10 9.15 -2.31
C TRP A 71 13.08 7.63 -2.45
N TRP A 72 13.33 7.06 -3.65
CA TRP A 72 13.20 5.61 -3.83
C TRP A 72 14.29 4.84 -3.07
N GLN A 73 15.50 5.41 -2.92
CA GLN A 73 16.59 4.84 -2.13
C GLN A 73 16.29 4.85 -0.63
N MET A 74 15.67 5.93 -0.13
CA MET A 74 15.20 6.02 1.25
C MET A 74 14.13 4.97 1.54
N VAL A 75 13.16 4.79 0.64
CA VAL A 75 12.12 3.77 0.78
C VAL A 75 12.72 2.36 0.76
N GLU A 76 13.62 2.08 -0.17
CA GLU A 76 14.31 0.79 -0.25
C GLU A 76 15.08 0.47 1.03
N THR A 77 15.85 1.43 1.55
CA THR A 77 16.62 1.27 2.79
C THR A 77 15.69 1.03 3.98
N ARG A 78 14.62 1.82 4.10
CA ARG A 78 13.67 1.71 5.21
C ARG A 78 12.92 0.39 5.19
N ARG A 79 12.62 -0.15 4.01
CA ARG A 79 11.92 -1.44 3.86
C ARG A 79 12.87 -2.63 3.93
N ASP A 80 14.19 -2.42 3.99
CA ASP A 80 15.22 -3.47 4.10
C ASP A 80 15.01 -4.64 3.12
N GLY A 81 14.69 -4.31 1.87
CA GLY A 81 14.40 -5.31 0.83
C GLY A 81 13.00 -5.98 0.93
N ASN A 82 12.19 -5.66 1.93
CA ASN A 82 10.82 -6.14 2.05
C ASN A 82 9.91 -5.50 0.98
N ASN A 83 9.57 -6.31 -0.02
CA ASN A 83 8.73 -5.93 -1.15
C ASN A 83 7.25 -6.32 -0.95
N THR A 84 6.86 -6.74 0.25
CA THR A 84 5.47 -7.06 0.57
C THR A 84 4.62 -5.81 0.39
N ARG A 85 3.44 -5.97 -0.21
CA ARG A 85 2.47 -4.89 -0.37
C ARG A 85 1.87 -4.55 0.99
N ASN A 86 1.59 -3.27 1.23
CA ASN A 86 0.91 -2.81 2.44
C ASN A 86 -0.39 -3.61 2.65
N PRO A 87 -0.53 -4.32 3.80
CA PRO A 87 -1.72 -5.09 4.14
C PRO A 87 -3.01 -4.28 4.11
N GLY A 88 -2.96 -2.98 4.43
CA GLY A 88 -4.11 -2.07 4.44
C GLY A 88 -4.89 -2.06 3.11
N LEU A 89 -4.20 -2.25 1.99
CA LEU A 89 -4.84 -2.26 0.66
C LEU A 89 -5.76 -3.46 0.42
N GLY A 90 -5.53 -4.58 1.10
CA GLY A 90 -6.36 -5.79 1.01
C GLY A 90 -7.25 -6.03 2.24
N LEU A 91 -6.91 -5.41 3.37
CA LEU A 91 -7.63 -5.57 4.62
C LEU A 91 -9.06 -5.06 4.53
N GLU A 92 -9.30 -3.88 3.94
CA GLU A 92 -10.65 -3.33 3.87
C GLU A 92 -11.62 -4.23 3.10
N GLN A 93 -11.17 -4.79 1.97
CA GLN A 93 -11.97 -5.73 1.18
C GLN A 93 -12.22 -7.04 1.93
N SER A 94 -11.20 -7.54 2.65
CA SER A 94 -11.32 -8.75 3.47
C SER A 94 -12.28 -8.55 4.65
N ILE A 95 -12.19 -7.41 5.35
CA ILE A 95 -13.09 -7.03 6.44
C ILE A 95 -14.52 -6.95 5.93
N ARG A 96 -14.73 -6.28 4.78
CA ARG A 96 -16.06 -6.16 4.16
C ARG A 96 -16.63 -7.53 3.82
N TYR A 97 -15.85 -8.38 3.14
CA TYR A 97 -16.26 -9.75 2.83
C TYR A 97 -16.66 -10.55 4.07
N LEU A 98 -15.83 -10.51 5.13
CA LEU A 98 -16.10 -11.23 6.37
C LEU A 98 -17.35 -10.68 7.07
N THR A 99 -17.49 -9.35 7.16
CA THR A 99 -18.61 -8.69 7.82
C THR A 99 -19.92 -8.97 7.10
N ASP A 100 -19.96 -8.79 5.77
CA ASP A 100 -21.15 -9.06 4.94
C ASP A 100 -21.61 -10.52 5.08
N ARG A 101 -20.66 -11.47 5.14
CA ARG A 101 -20.95 -12.89 5.36
C ARG A 101 -21.50 -13.18 6.75
N LEU A 102 -20.94 -12.56 7.79
CA LEU A 102 -21.36 -12.73 9.18
C LEU A 102 -22.72 -12.09 9.47
N ASP A 103 -23.04 -10.99 8.80
CA ASP A 103 -24.27 -10.23 8.99
C ASP A 103 -25.45 -10.80 8.17
N ALA A 104 -25.19 -11.70 7.21
CA ALA A 104 -26.22 -12.39 6.43
C ALA A 104 -27.14 -13.34 7.25
N GLY A 105 -26.93 -13.45 8.57
CA GLY A 105 -27.85 -14.08 9.52
C GLY A 105 -27.86 -15.62 9.54
N THR A 106 -27.50 -16.28 8.43
CA THR A 106 -27.30 -17.74 8.39
C THR A 106 -26.02 -18.06 7.61
N ILE A 107 -24.98 -18.46 8.33
CA ILE A 107 -23.75 -18.98 7.74
C ILE A 107 -23.87 -20.50 7.58
N THR A 108 -23.67 -20.99 6.36
CA THR A 108 -23.55 -22.43 6.11
C THR A 108 -22.17 -22.93 6.54
N PRO A 109 -21.99 -24.23 6.82
CA PRO A 109 -20.68 -24.82 7.13
C PRO A 109 -19.61 -24.52 6.07
N GLU A 110 -19.98 -24.53 4.79
CA GLU A 110 -19.10 -24.19 3.67
C GLU A 110 -18.73 -22.70 3.69
N GLY A 111 -19.70 -21.83 4.00
CA GLY A 111 -19.47 -20.40 4.17
C GLY A 111 -18.53 -20.10 5.33
N LEU A 112 -18.66 -20.82 6.45
CA LEU A 112 -17.75 -20.73 7.59
C LEU A 112 -16.34 -21.21 7.21
N GLY A 113 -16.24 -22.32 6.47
CA GLY A 113 -14.97 -22.83 5.95
C GLY A 113 -14.24 -21.82 5.05
N GLU A 114 -14.97 -21.09 4.21
CA GLU A 114 -14.42 -20.01 3.39
C GLU A 114 -13.98 -18.82 4.23
N CYS A 115 -14.78 -18.40 5.22
CA CYS A 115 -14.38 -17.32 6.14
C CYS A 115 -13.10 -17.67 6.89
N ARG A 116 -12.92 -18.93 7.32
CA ARG A 116 -11.69 -19.41 7.97
C ARG A 116 -10.48 -19.35 7.03
N ARG A 117 -10.64 -19.75 5.76
CA ARG A 117 -9.57 -19.62 4.76
C ARG A 117 -9.17 -18.16 4.56
N GLN A 118 -10.14 -17.26 4.48
CA GLN A 118 -9.86 -15.82 4.36
C GLN A 118 -9.11 -15.28 5.58
N VAL A 119 -9.55 -15.63 6.80
CA VAL A 119 -8.85 -15.26 8.04
C VAL A 119 -7.40 -15.78 8.03
N ALA A 120 -7.18 -17.05 7.66
CA ALA A 120 -5.83 -17.61 7.61
C ALA A 120 -4.92 -16.89 6.58
N ALA A 121 -5.46 -16.53 5.42
CA ALA A 121 -4.73 -15.79 4.40
C ALA A 121 -4.38 -14.36 4.85
N VAL A 122 -5.30 -13.68 5.55
CA VAL A 122 -5.06 -12.34 6.11
C VAL A 122 -4.07 -12.40 7.26
N ASP A 123 -4.19 -13.36 8.18
CA ASP A 123 -3.24 -13.59 9.28
C ASP A 123 -1.82 -13.82 8.74
N GLN A 124 -1.69 -14.63 7.67
CA GLN A 124 -0.41 -14.85 7.00
C GLN A 124 0.12 -13.54 6.38
N THR A 125 -0.73 -12.75 5.73
CA THR A 125 -0.35 -11.47 5.13
C THR A 125 0.17 -10.49 6.18
N ILE A 126 -0.55 -10.34 7.30
CA ILE A 126 -0.13 -9.47 8.43
C ILE A 126 1.21 -9.98 8.99
N THR A 127 1.32 -11.29 9.23
CA THR A 127 2.54 -11.88 9.79
C THR A 127 3.75 -11.65 8.90
N SER A 128 3.64 -11.93 7.59
CA SER A 128 4.71 -11.68 6.61
C SER A 128 5.03 -10.20 6.42
N ALA A 129 4.13 -9.31 6.82
CA ALA A 129 4.30 -7.87 6.76
C ALA A 129 4.67 -7.23 8.11
N THR A 130 4.90 -7.99 9.18
CA THR A 130 5.06 -7.45 10.55
C THR A 130 6.18 -6.41 10.65
N ASP A 131 7.24 -6.60 9.88
CA ASP A 131 8.39 -5.69 9.85
C ASP A 131 8.22 -4.50 8.89
N LEU A 132 7.07 -4.40 8.20
CA LEU A 132 6.77 -3.24 7.36
C LEU A 132 6.61 -1.99 8.25
N PRO A 133 7.13 -0.82 7.81
CA PRO A 133 6.94 0.44 8.53
C PRO A 133 5.49 0.73 8.93
N GLU A 134 4.55 0.36 8.08
CA GLU A 134 3.11 0.54 8.25
C GLU A 134 2.50 -0.32 9.37
N LEU A 135 3.16 -1.41 9.76
CA LEU A 135 2.77 -2.26 10.90
C LEU A 135 3.67 -2.07 12.13
N VAL A 136 4.92 -1.66 11.95
CA VAL A 136 5.83 -1.26 13.05
C VAL A 136 5.37 0.05 13.70
N HIS A 137 4.90 1.00 12.89
CA HIS A 137 4.38 2.29 13.33
C HIS A 137 3.05 2.61 12.62
N PRO A 138 1.97 1.89 12.97
CA PRO A 138 0.69 2.03 12.30
C PRO A 138 0.09 3.41 12.58
N ASP A 139 -0.40 4.05 11.51
CA ASP A 139 -1.20 5.26 11.63
C ASP A 139 -2.62 4.94 12.14
N ALA A 140 -3.41 5.98 12.38
CA ALA A 140 -4.78 5.82 12.89
C ALA A 140 -5.67 4.99 11.95
N GLN A 141 -5.47 5.09 10.64
CA GLN A 141 -6.25 4.35 9.65
C GLN A 141 -5.90 2.86 9.69
N MET A 142 -4.61 2.52 9.77
CA MET A 142 -4.16 1.14 9.90
C MET A 142 -4.62 0.52 11.21
N LEU A 143 -4.56 1.27 12.32
CA LEU A 143 -5.07 0.83 13.61
C LEU A 143 -6.58 0.50 13.56
N ASP A 144 -7.39 1.35 12.93
CA ASP A 144 -8.83 1.09 12.73
C ASP A 144 -9.07 -0.17 11.90
N LEU A 145 -8.36 -0.32 10.77
CA LEU A 145 -8.47 -1.50 9.93
C LEU A 145 -8.10 -2.79 10.69
N LEU A 146 -7.00 -2.77 11.44
CA LEU A 146 -6.58 -3.91 12.25
C LEU A 146 -7.60 -4.25 13.34
N ALA A 147 -8.16 -3.24 14.02
CA ALA A 147 -9.18 -3.45 15.04
C ALA A 147 -10.44 -4.11 14.46
N ARG A 148 -10.94 -3.60 13.33
CA ARG A 148 -12.10 -4.16 12.63
C ARG A 148 -11.84 -5.57 12.11
N TYR A 149 -10.62 -5.84 11.64
CA TYR A 149 -10.22 -7.19 11.26
C TYR A 149 -10.22 -8.15 12.46
N LEU A 150 -9.65 -7.75 13.59
CA LEU A 150 -9.61 -8.57 14.80
C LEU A 150 -11.02 -8.89 15.32
N GLU A 151 -11.96 -7.94 15.23
CA GLU A 151 -13.37 -8.17 15.55
C GLU A 151 -14.00 -9.22 14.62
N ALA A 152 -13.89 -9.02 13.30
CA ALA A 152 -14.43 -9.98 12.32
C ALA A 152 -13.82 -11.37 12.48
N ARG A 153 -12.50 -11.45 12.71
CA ARG A 153 -11.76 -12.68 13.01
C ARG A 153 -12.30 -13.37 14.26
N SER A 154 -12.50 -12.62 15.35
CA SER A 154 -13.05 -13.15 16.60
C SER A 154 -14.43 -13.78 16.38
N ARG A 155 -15.31 -13.10 15.62
CA ARG A 155 -16.64 -13.62 15.27
C ARG A 155 -16.57 -14.92 14.48
N VAL A 156 -15.71 -15.01 13.47
CA VAL A 156 -15.50 -16.26 12.69
C VAL A 156 -15.01 -17.41 13.58
N LEU A 157 -14.08 -17.14 14.50
CA LEU A 157 -13.54 -18.14 15.41
C LEU A 157 -14.54 -18.56 16.51
N ALA A 158 -15.47 -17.69 16.90
CA ALA A 158 -16.51 -18.01 17.89
C ALA A 158 -17.63 -18.89 17.32
N LEU A 159 -17.85 -18.85 16.00
CA LEU A 159 -18.80 -19.72 15.30
C LEU A 159 -18.22 -21.13 15.03
N ALA A 160 -16.99 -21.39 15.48
CA ALA A 160 -16.19 -22.51 15.04
C ALA A 160 -16.36 -23.81 15.83
#